data_AF-A0A2E5EPC3-F1
#
_entry.id   AF-A0A2E5EPC3-F1
#
_cell.length_a   1.000
_cell.length_b   1.000
_cell.length_c   1.000
_cell.angle_alpha   90.00
_cell.angle_beta   90.00
_cell.angle_gamma   90.00
#
_symmetry.space_group_name_H-M   'P 1'
#
loop_
_entity.id
_entity.type
_entity.pdbx_description
1 polymer ?
#
loop_
_entity_poly.entity_id
_entity_poly.type
_entity_poly.pdbx_seq_one_letter_code
_entity_poly.pdbx_strand_id
1 'polypeptide(L)'
;MSDLREKARSRVKALANAVKGDERWDLNDELMCQVFGFTMYGYAFGLGRIVCFMDVEDIQALATAQLSELGIGAKYASGMIAAAHVEFMTEGNESLHNRLIGIGHSHFISEDLTELIDSVFQNTEAIRKATG
;
A
#
# COMPACT_ATOMS: atom_id res chain seq x y z
N MET A 1 -13.79 16.46 11.44
CA MET A 1 -12.65 15.51 11.51
C MET A 1 -13.05 14.07 11.19
N SER A 2 -14.26 13.58 11.55
CA SER A 2 -14.68 12.20 11.19
C SER A 2 -14.75 11.96 9.67
N ASP A 3 -15.23 12.96 8.92
CA ASP A 3 -15.41 12.89 7.46
C ASP A 3 -14.09 12.65 6.69
N LEU A 4 -12.98 13.29 7.11
CA LEU A 4 -11.68 13.10 6.47
C LEU A 4 -11.09 11.70 6.73
N ARG A 5 -11.26 11.17 7.94
CA ARG A 5 -10.84 9.79 8.27
C ARG A 5 -11.67 8.77 7.51
N GLU A 6 -12.97 9.03 7.35
CA GLU A 6 -13.85 8.19 6.55
C GLU A 6 -13.50 8.25 5.06
N LYS A 7 -13.16 9.43 4.53
CA LYS A 7 -12.63 9.60 3.18
C LYS A 7 -11.35 8.79 2.97
N ALA A 8 -10.38 8.89 3.87
CA ALA A 8 -9.14 8.11 3.80
C ALA A 8 -9.45 6.60 3.77
N ARG A 9 -10.29 6.13 4.71
CA ARG A 9 -10.71 4.73 4.78
C ARG A 9 -11.38 4.27 3.49
N SER A 10 -12.33 5.04 2.97
CA SER A 10 -13.09 4.71 1.76
C SER A 10 -12.16 4.54 0.56
N ARG A 11 -11.19 5.45 0.38
CA ARG A 11 -10.26 5.40 -0.76
C ARG A 11 -9.24 4.28 -0.64
N VAL A 12 -8.64 4.07 0.53
CA VAL A 12 -7.70 2.95 0.74
C VAL A 12 -8.42 1.61 0.57
N LYS A 13 -9.67 1.51 1.05
CA LYS A 13 -10.51 0.34 0.85
C LYS A 13 -10.88 0.12 -0.62
N ALA A 14 -11.16 1.18 -1.37
CA ALA A 14 -11.43 1.08 -2.80
C ALA A 14 -10.22 0.52 -3.55
N LEU A 15 -9.00 0.99 -3.23
CA LEU A 15 -7.76 0.42 -3.77
C LEU A 15 -7.61 -1.07 -3.42
N ALA A 16 -7.79 -1.43 -2.15
CA ALA A 16 -7.71 -2.81 -1.69
C ALA A 16 -8.70 -3.73 -2.40
N ASN A 17 -9.95 -3.30 -2.54
CA ASN A 17 -10.97 -4.06 -3.25
C ASN A 17 -10.67 -4.18 -4.75
N ALA A 18 -10.14 -3.12 -5.39
CA ALA A 18 -9.82 -3.15 -6.80
C ALA A 18 -8.68 -4.14 -7.09
N VAL A 19 -7.62 -4.13 -6.29
CA VAL A 19 -6.53 -5.11 -6.41
C VAL A 19 -7.03 -6.52 -6.13
N LYS A 20 -7.82 -6.73 -5.07
CA LYS A 20 -8.40 -8.04 -4.74
C LYS A 20 -9.31 -8.59 -5.83
N GLY A 21 -10.04 -7.71 -6.53
CA GLY A 21 -10.98 -8.06 -7.58
C GLY A 21 -10.35 -8.31 -8.94
N ASP A 22 -9.07 -8.00 -9.11
CA ASP A 22 -8.31 -8.26 -10.32
C ASP A 22 -7.96 -9.75 -10.45
N GLU A 23 -8.10 -10.33 -11.64
CA GLU A 23 -7.86 -11.76 -11.88
C GLU A 23 -6.41 -12.18 -11.65
N ARG A 24 -5.47 -11.23 -11.68
CA ARG A 24 -4.05 -11.47 -11.43
C ARG A 24 -3.73 -11.61 -9.95
N TRP A 25 -4.65 -11.25 -9.04
CA TRP A 25 -4.40 -11.30 -7.60
C TRP A 25 -4.34 -12.73 -7.06
N ASP A 26 -3.25 -13.06 -6.37
CA ASP A 26 -3.08 -14.31 -5.64
C ASP A 26 -2.62 -14.02 -4.20
N LEU A 27 -3.49 -14.34 -3.24
CA LEU A 27 -3.20 -14.20 -1.81
C LEU A 27 -2.09 -15.14 -1.33
N ASN A 28 -1.85 -16.24 -2.05
CA ASN A 28 -0.78 -17.19 -1.71
C ASN A 28 0.58 -16.76 -2.25
N ASP A 29 0.61 -15.74 -3.13
CA ASP A 29 1.85 -15.15 -3.60
C ASP A 29 2.37 -14.12 -2.58
N GLU A 30 3.36 -14.53 -1.79
CA GLU A 30 3.97 -13.67 -0.77
C GLU A 30 4.60 -12.42 -1.38
N LEU A 31 5.24 -12.53 -2.55
CA LEU A 31 5.86 -11.39 -3.22
C LEU A 31 4.79 -10.37 -3.64
N MET A 32 3.67 -10.85 -4.19
CA MET A 32 2.55 -9.98 -4.56
C MET A 32 1.95 -9.28 -3.34
N CYS A 33 1.81 -9.99 -2.22
CA CYS A 33 1.34 -9.42 -0.97
C CYS A 33 2.29 -8.32 -0.45
N GLN A 34 3.60 -8.53 -0.53
CA GLN A 34 4.61 -7.54 -0.14
C GLN A 34 4.57 -6.31 -1.05
N VAL A 35 4.60 -6.53 -2.37
CA VAL A 35 4.52 -5.45 -3.37
C VAL A 35 3.29 -4.59 -3.10
N PHE A 36 2.13 -5.23 -2.94
CA PHE A 36 0.92 -4.48 -2.66
C PHE A 36 0.96 -3.77 -1.30
N GLY A 37 1.48 -4.40 -0.24
CA GLY A 37 1.55 -3.78 1.07
C GLY A 37 2.43 -2.52 1.12
N PHE A 38 3.60 -2.55 0.49
CA PHE A 38 4.46 -1.37 0.36
C PHE A 38 3.79 -0.25 -0.45
N THR A 39 3.19 -0.60 -1.59
CA THR A 39 2.47 0.37 -2.42
C THR A 39 1.23 0.94 -1.72
N MET A 40 0.43 0.11 -1.04
CA MET A 40 -0.73 0.57 -0.26
C MET A 40 -0.31 1.50 0.87
N TYR A 41 0.79 1.20 1.56
CA TYR A 41 1.31 2.07 2.61
C TYR A 41 1.62 3.47 2.07
N GLY A 42 2.34 3.58 0.94
CA GLY A 42 2.64 4.88 0.32
C GLY A 42 1.39 5.66 -0.05
N TYR A 43 0.40 4.99 -0.64
CA TYR A 43 -0.88 5.60 -0.98
C TYR A 43 -1.65 6.10 0.25
N ALA A 44 -1.78 5.24 1.27
CA ALA A 44 -2.44 5.58 2.52
C ALA A 44 -1.72 6.70 3.27
N PHE A 45 -0.39 6.72 3.24
CA PHE A 45 0.43 7.75 3.86
C PHE A 45 0.23 9.10 3.18
N GLY A 46 0.35 9.17 1.85
CA GLY A 46 0.12 10.42 1.11
C GLY A 46 -1.28 10.97 1.34
N LEU A 47 -2.30 10.11 1.22
CA LEU A 47 -3.70 10.51 1.41
C LEU A 47 -3.99 10.93 2.85
N GLY A 48 -3.58 10.09 3.81
CA GLY A 48 -3.82 10.31 5.23
C GLY A 48 -3.11 11.55 5.74
N ARG A 49 -1.82 11.69 5.43
CA ARG A 49 -0.97 12.74 6.02
C ARG A 49 -1.15 14.10 5.36
N ILE A 50 -1.34 14.14 4.04
CA ILE A 50 -1.36 15.39 3.25
C ILE A 50 -2.79 15.90 3.07
N VAL A 51 -3.75 15.01 2.79
CA VAL A 51 -5.14 15.41 2.49
C VAL A 51 -6.03 15.35 3.73
N CYS A 52 -5.85 14.33 4.57
CA CYS A 52 -6.76 14.04 5.69
C CYS A 52 -6.19 14.45 7.06
N PHE A 53 -4.95 14.95 7.11
CA PHE A 53 -4.24 15.38 8.31
C PHE A 53 -4.27 14.36 9.45
N MET A 54 -4.14 13.07 9.11
CA MET A 54 -4.11 11.97 10.06
C MET A 54 -2.72 11.80 10.68
N ASP A 55 -2.71 11.31 11.92
CA ASP A 55 -1.49 10.88 12.59
C ASP A 55 -0.93 9.60 11.95
N VAL A 56 0.38 9.39 12.09
CA VAL A 56 1.07 8.26 11.44
C VAL A 56 0.53 6.92 11.95
N GLU A 57 0.24 6.83 13.24
CA GLU A 57 -0.32 5.65 13.89
C GLU A 57 -1.68 5.28 13.30
N ASP A 58 -2.55 6.27 13.07
CA ASP A 58 -3.87 6.06 12.46
C ASP A 58 -3.75 5.59 11.01
N ILE A 59 -2.77 6.12 10.26
CA ILE A 59 -2.49 5.72 8.89
C ILE A 59 -1.99 4.27 8.85
N GLN A 60 -1.04 3.92 9.71
CA GLN A 60 -0.52 2.56 9.80
C GLN A 60 -1.60 1.56 10.21
N ALA A 61 -2.46 1.93 11.18
CA ALA A 61 -3.59 1.11 11.59
C ALA A 61 -4.60 0.91 10.45
N LEU A 62 -4.88 1.96 9.66
CA LEU A 62 -5.74 1.88 8.48
C LEU A 62 -5.16 0.90 7.44
N ALA A 63 -3.90 1.07 7.06
CA ALA A 63 -3.26 0.20 6.07
C ALA A 63 -3.20 -1.26 6.55
N THR A 64 -2.84 -1.48 7.82
CA THR A 64 -2.80 -2.81 8.44
C THR A 64 -4.17 -3.49 8.42
N ALA A 65 -5.23 -2.74 8.76
CA ALA A 65 -6.59 -3.26 8.74
C ALA A 65 -7.02 -3.68 7.33
N GLN A 66 -6.70 -2.86 6.32
CA GLN A 66 -7.04 -3.18 4.92
C GLN A 66 -6.28 -4.40 4.41
N LEU A 67 -4.98 -4.52 4.68
CA LEU A 67 -4.23 -5.75 4.35
C LEU A 67 -4.81 -6.98 5.06
N SER A 68 -5.23 -6.85 6.31
CA SER A 68 -5.84 -7.94 7.06
C SER A 68 -7.20 -8.36 6.48
N GLU A 69 -8.01 -7.40 5.99
CA GLU A 69 -9.28 -7.66 5.30
C GLU A 69 -9.10 -8.41 3.95
N LEU A 70 -7.89 -8.37 3.37
CA LEU A 70 -7.55 -9.17 2.18
C LEU A 70 -7.25 -10.63 2.50
N GLY A 71 -7.07 -10.97 3.79
CA GLY A 71 -6.69 -12.31 4.24
C GLY A 71 -5.21 -12.43 4.63
N ILE A 72 -4.44 -11.34 4.56
CA ILE A 72 -3.05 -11.32 5.04
C ILE A 72 -3.06 -11.41 6.57
N GLY A 73 -2.26 -12.32 7.14
CA GLY A 73 -2.24 -12.53 8.59
C GLY A 73 -1.92 -11.23 9.35
N ALA A 74 -2.74 -10.87 10.34
CA ALA A 74 -2.67 -9.57 11.01
C ALA A 74 -1.27 -9.19 11.56
N LYS A 75 -0.54 -10.17 12.12
CA LYS A 75 0.83 -9.97 12.60
C LYS A 75 1.80 -9.66 11.45
N TYR A 76 1.65 -10.34 10.32
CA TYR A 76 2.46 -10.11 9.13
C TYR A 76 2.15 -8.75 8.50
N ALA A 77 0.86 -8.42 8.33
CA ALA A 77 0.42 -7.12 7.85
C ALA A 77 0.98 -5.97 8.73
N SER A 78 0.87 -6.08 10.05
CA SER A 78 1.38 -5.07 10.98
C SER A 78 2.91 -4.94 10.88
N GLY A 79 3.65 -6.04 10.83
CA GLY A 79 5.11 -6.02 10.67
C GLY A 79 5.54 -5.40 9.34
N MET A 80 4.82 -5.70 8.25
CA MET A 80 5.08 -5.16 6.93
C MET A 80 4.86 -3.64 6.89
N ILE A 81 3.76 -3.14 7.46
CA ILE A 81 3.49 -1.70 7.53
C ILE A 81 4.51 -0.96 8.40
N ALA A 82 4.94 -1.57 9.51
CA ALA A 82 6.01 -1.01 10.34
C ALA A 82 7.33 -0.93 9.56
N ALA A 83 7.70 -1.98 8.82
CA ALA A 83 8.88 -1.97 7.97
C ALA A 83 8.78 -0.93 6.85
N ALA A 84 7.62 -0.81 6.19
CA ALA A 84 7.36 0.19 5.17
C ALA A 84 7.54 1.61 5.70
N HIS A 85 7.07 1.89 6.92
CA HIS A 85 7.29 3.19 7.54
C HIS A 85 8.78 3.50 7.75
N VAL A 86 9.54 2.54 8.28
CA VAL A 86 10.99 2.71 8.50
C VAL A 86 11.72 2.96 7.18
N GLU A 87 11.43 2.15 6.16
CA GLU A 87 11.99 2.31 4.81
C GLU A 87 11.68 3.70 4.25
N PHE A 88 10.43 4.17 4.36
CA PHE A 88 10.00 5.46 3.83
C PHE A 88 10.63 6.66 4.55
N MET A 89 10.83 6.56 5.87
CA MET A 89 11.43 7.62 6.67
C MET A 89 12.96 7.68 6.58
N THR A 90 13.60 6.64 6.01
CA THR A 90 15.06 6.60 5.89
C THR A 90 15.52 7.50 4.76
N GLU A 91 16.27 8.55 5.10
CA GLU A 91 16.82 9.49 4.12
C GLU A 91 17.79 8.81 3.14
N GLY A 92 17.70 9.16 1.85
CA GLY A 92 18.57 8.61 0.81
C GLY A 92 18.34 7.13 0.51
N ASN A 93 17.21 6.56 0.95
CA ASN A 93 16.90 5.16 0.72
C ASN A 93 16.49 4.91 -0.74
N GLU A 94 17.30 4.13 -1.47
CA GLU A 94 17.02 3.75 -2.87
C GLU A 94 16.50 2.32 -3.01
N SER A 95 16.14 1.67 -1.89
CA SER A 95 15.66 0.30 -1.86
C SER A 95 14.44 0.08 -2.75
N LEU A 96 14.27 -1.15 -3.21
CA LEU A 96 13.08 -1.56 -3.96
C LEU A 96 11.80 -1.27 -3.16
N HIS A 97 11.80 -1.52 -1.85
CA HIS A 97 10.67 -1.21 -0.98
C HIS A 97 10.34 0.29 -0.99
N ASN A 98 11.35 1.16 -0.88
CA ASN A 98 11.10 2.60 -0.91
C ASN A 98 10.55 3.07 -2.26
N ARG A 99 10.96 2.45 -3.36
CA ARG A 99 10.38 2.73 -4.69
C ARG A 99 8.90 2.32 -4.77
N LEU A 100 8.55 1.13 -4.26
CA LEU A 100 7.16 0.65 -4.22
C LEU A 100 6.26 1.57 -3.38
N ILE A 101 6.76 2.03 -2.23
CA ILE A 101 6.09 3.03 -1.40
C ILE A 101 5.95 4.35 -2.17
N GLY A 102 7.01 4.78 -2.85
CA GLY A 102 7.02 5.99 -3.68
C GLY A 102 5.95 5.98 -4.78
N ILE A 103 5.75 4.83 -5.45
CA ILE A 103 4.68 4.65 -6.45
C ILE A 103 3.30 4.85 -5.81
N GLY A 104 3.03 4.20 -4.68
CA GLY A 104 1.77 4.41 -3.98
C GLY A 104 1.55 5.86 -3.58
N HIS A 105 2.61 6.48 -3.06
CA HIS A 105 2.60 7.88 -2.67
C HIS A 105 2.34 8.80 -3.87
N SER A 106 2.94 8.61 -5.04
CA SER A 106 2.70 9.52 -6.18
C SER A 106 1.25 9.53 -6.69
N HIS A 107 0.47 8.48 -6.40
CA HIS A 107 -0.94 8.36 -6.81
C HIS A 107 -1.95 8.78 -5.73
N PHE A 108 -1.53 9.34 -4.58
CA PHE A 108 -2.46 9.58 -3.46
C PHE A 108 -3.62 10.54 -3.78
N ILE A 109 -3.44 11.46 -4.74
CA ILE A 109 -4.50 12.37 -5.23
C ILE A 109 -5.24 11.87 -6.47
N SER A 110 -4.73 10.84 -7.16
CA SER A 110 -5.27 10.41 -8.45
C SER A 110 -6.69 9.90 -8.32
N GLU A 111 -7.62 10.38 -9.14
CA GLU A 111 -9.01 9.92 -9.15
C GLU A 111 -9.14 8.55 -9.84
N ASP A 112 -8.33 8.34 -10.87
CA ASP A 112 -8.16 7.04 -11.53
C ASP A 112 -7.00 6.27 -10.89
N LEU A 113 -7.27 5.06 -10.44
CA LEU A 113 -6.29 4.17 -9.80
C LEU A 113 -5.82 3.05 -10.74
N THR A 114 -6.25 3.03 -12.00
CA THR A 114 -5.91 1.97 -12.97
C THR A 114 -4.39 1.78 -13.08
N GLU A 115 -3.63 2.87 -13.26
CA GLU A 115 -2.17 2.82 -13.34
C GLU A 115 -1.53 2.28 -12.04
N LEU A 116 -2.07 2.69 -10.89
CA LEU A 116 -1.57 2.23 -9.59
C LEU A 116 -1.82 0.74 -9.42
N ILE A 117 -3.01 0.25 -9.78
CA ILE A 117 -3.38 -1.16 -9.72
C ILE A 117 -2.47 -1.98 -10.65
N ASP A 118 -2.31 -1.56 -11.90
CA ASP A 118 -1.43 -2.22 -12.86
C ASP A 118 0.02 -2.26 -12.38
N SER A 119 0.49 -1.19 -11.74
CA SER A 119 1.85 -1.13 -11.21
C SER A 119 2.11 -2.23 -10.17
N VAL A 120 1.12 -2.64 -9.37
CA VAL A 120 1.28 -3.72 -8.39
C VAL A 120 1.64 -5.02 -9.11
N PHE A 121 0.89 -5.38 -10.14
CA PHE A 121 1.10 -6.62 -10.88
C PHE A 121 2.36 -6.57 -11.74
N GLN A 122 2.61 -5.45 -12.42
CA GLN A 122 3.81 -5.26 -13.24
C GLN A 122 5.09 -5.32 -12.40
N ASN A 123 5.11 -4.67 -11.23
CA ASN A 123 6.26 -4.72 -10.34
C ASN A 123 6.46 -6.11 -9.73
N THR A 124 5.37 -6.80 -9.35
CA THR A 124 5.44 -8.19 -8.87
C THR A 124 6.17 -9.08 -9.89
N GLU A 125 5.75 -9.02 -11.16
CA GLU A 125 6.37 -9.82 -12.22
C GLU A 125 7.79 -9.36 -12.57
N ALA A 126 8.06 -8.06 -12.56
CA ALA A 126 9.40 -7.53 -12.80
C ALA A 126 10.39 -7.98 -11.72
N ILE A 127 9.98 -7.92 -10.45
CA ILE A 127 10.80 -8.35 -9.31
C ILE A 127 11.03 -9.86 -9.38
N ARG A 128 9.97 -10.65 -9.63
CA ARG A 128 10.07 -12.10 -9.77
C ARG A 128 11.11 -12.50 -10.82
N LYS A 129 11.11 -11.84 -11.97
CA LYS A 129 12.09 -12.07 -13.05
C LYS A 129 13.51 -11.65 -12.71
N ALA A 130 13.68 -10.66 -11.83
CA ALA A 130 15.00 -10.19 -11.40
C ALA A 130 15.62 -11.07 -10.31
N THR A 131 14.80 -11.81 -9.55
CA THR A 131 15.24 -12.64 -8.42
C THR A 131 15.21 -14.14 -8.69
N GLY A 132 14.56 -14.59 -9.76
CA GLY A 132 14.53 -15.98 -10.23
C GLY A 132 15.61 -16.28 -11.27
#